data_AF-A0A6V8MLG1-F1
#
_entry.id   AF-A0A6V8MLG1-F1
#
_cell.length_a   1.000
_cell.length_b   1.000
_cell.length_c   1.000
_cell.angle_alpha   90.00
_cell.angle_beta   90.00
_cell.angle_gamma   90.00
#
_symmetry.space_group_name_H-M   'P 1'
#
loop_
_entity.id
_entity.type
_entity.pdbx_description
1 polymer ?
#
loop_
_entity_poly.entity_id
_entity_poly.type
_entity_poly.pdbx_seq_one_letter_code
_entity_poly.pdbx_strand_id
1 'polypeptide(L)'
;MDEEMLLHSAELELNGEVFQINVFCSSAGRYFAKTCLGENDFIITDGPSVPETLQKHEGLLPLAVGTRELTQSYLGYCRRARVRRT
;
A
#
# COMPACT_ATOMS: atom_id res chain seq x y z
N MET A 1 3.02 8.63 -18.92
CA MET A 1 3.70 7.70 -18.01
C MET A 1 4.71 8.56 -17.29
N ASP A 2 4.33 9.12 -16.15
CA ASP A 2 5.28 9.83 -15.31
C ASP A 2 6.32 8.80 -14.83
N GLU A 3 7.60 9.09 -15.04
CA GLU A 3 8.70 8.26 -14.57
C GLU A 3 8.78 8.39 -13.04
N GLU A 4 8.00 7.55 -12.34
CA GLU A 4 8.10 7.38 -10.90
C GLU A 4 9.33 6.54 -10.59
N MET A 5 10.31 7.11 -9.91
CA MET A 5 11.52 6.38 -9.53
C MET A 5 11.32 5.68 -8.19
N LEU A 6 11.39 4.36 -8.16
CA LEU A 6 11.38 3.58 -6.92
C LEU A 6 12.65 3.90 -6.11
N LEU A 7 12.47 4.40 -4.88
CA LEU A 7 13.56 4.79 -3.99
C LEU A 7 13.76 3.83 -2.84
N HIS A 8 12.68 3.24 -2.33
CA HIS A 8 12.73 2.34 -1.19
C HIS A 8 11.60 1.31 -1.25
N SER A 9 11.85 0.15 -0.66
CA SER A 9 10.88 -0.93 -0.58
C SER A 9 10.97 -1.58 0.80
N ALA A 10 9.82 -1.78 1.44
CA ALA A 10 9.69 -2.43 2.74
C ALA A 10 8.53 -3.44 2.71
N GLU A 11 8.56 -4.38 3.64
CA GLU A 11 7.50 -5.36 3.84
C GLU A 11 6.83 -5.11 5.18
N LEU A 12 5.49 -5.18 5.21
CA LEU A 12 4.72 -5.14 6.44
C LEU A 12 3.77 -6.34 6.50
N GLU A 13 3.90 -7.14 7.57
CA GLU A 13 2.98 -8.24 7.84
C GLU A 13 1.77 -7.73 8.64
N LEU A 14 0.57 -7.96 8.10
CA LEU A 14 -0.70 -7.63 8.73
C LEU A 14 -1.66 -8.82 8.60
N ASN A 15 -2.19 -9.30 9.72
CA ASN A 15 -3.16 -10.42 9.75
C ASN A 15 -2.67 -11.68 8.99
N GLY A 16 -1.36 -11.94 8.98
CA GLY A 16 -0.74 -13.07 8.26
C GLY A 16 -0.59 -12.87 6.74
N GLU A 17 -0.91 -11.68 6.23
CA GLU A 17 -0.63 -11.26 4.86
C GLU A 17 0.55 -10.29 4.84
N VAL A 18 1.50 -10.49 3.93
CA VAL A 18 2.64 -9.59 3.72
C VAL A 18 2.29 -8.58 2.63
N PHE A 19 2.44 -7.31 2.96
CA PHE A 19 2.19 -6.18 2.07
C PHE A 19 3.51 -5.52 1.67
N GLN A 20 3.68 -5.32 0.37
CA GLN A 20 4.82 -4.60 -0.18
C GLN A 20 4.55 -3.09 -0.17
N ILE A 21 5.32 -2.34 0.62
CA ILE A 21 5.34 -0.88 0.62
C ILE A 21 6.45 -0.42 -0.30
N ASN A 22 6.10 0.34 -1.34
CA ASN A 22 7.06 0.92 -2.28
C ASN A 22 7.02 2.44 -2.18
N VAL A 23 8.16 3.08 -1.92
CA VAL A 23 8.31 4.53 -1.86
C VAL A 23 8.96 5.03 -3.13
N PHE A 24 8.33 6.01 -3.76
CA PHE A 24 8.72 6.59 -5.03
C PHE A 24 9.03 8.08 -4.87
N CYS A 25 9.76 8.62 -5.85
CA CYS A 25 9.84 10.05 -6.11
C CYS A 25 9.23 10.36 -7.47
N SER A 26 8.33 11.34 -7.52
CA SER A 26 7.76 11.83 -8.77
C SER A 26 8.74 12.74 -9.50
N SER A 27 8.48 12.96 -10.79
CA SER A 27 9.18 13.95 -11.63
C SER A 27 9.17 15.37 -11.06
N ALA A 28 8.20 15.68 -10.18
CA ALA A 28 8.08 16.96 -9.47
C ALA A 28 8.83 16.98 -8.11
N GLY A 29 9.62 15.96 -7.79
CA GLY A 29 10.39 15.87 -6.55
C GLY A 29 9.56 15.55 -5.30
N ARG A 30 8.34 14.99 -5.45
CA ARG A 30 7.48 14.61 -4.33
C ARG A 30 7.66 13.14 -3.98
N TYR A 31 7.71 12.82 -2.69
CA TYR A 31 7.79 11.46 -2.20
C TYR A 31 6.40 10.90 -1.90
N PHE A 32 6.17 9.66 -2.30
CA PHE A 32 4.94 8.96 -1.98
C PHE A 32 5.17 7.45 -1.85
N ALA A 33 4.51 6.84 -0.89
CA ALA A 33 4.45 5.40 -0.70
C ALA A 33 3.18 4.85 -1.32
N LYS A 34 3.27 3.64 -1.88
CA LYS A 34 2.16 2.93 -2.51
C LYS A 34 2.20 1.46 -2.14
N THR A 35 1.05 0.93 -1.73
CA THR A 35 0.85 -0.49 -1.42
C THR A 35 -0.39 -0.99 -2.16
N CYS A 36 -0.27 -2.15 -2.81
CA CYS A 36 -1.37 -2.82 -3.50
C CYS A 36 -2.17 -3.69 -2.54
N LEU A 37 -3.44 -3.37 -2.33
CA LEU A 37 -4.37 -4.12 -1.46
C LEU A 37 -5.20 -5.13 -2.26
N GLY A 38 -5.37 -4.92 -3.56
CA GLY A 38 -6.18 -5.77 -4.43
C GLY A 38 -6.12 -5.33 -5.89
N GLU A 39 -6.94 -5.97 -6.73
CA GLU A 39 -7.09 -5.56 -8.14
C GLU A 39 -7.62 -4.12 -8.20
N ASN A 40 -6.82 -3.22 -8.78
CA ASN A 40 -7.12 -1.78 -8.87
C ASN A 40 -7.34 -1.08 -7.52
N ASP A 41 -6.82 -1.64 -6.43
CA ASP A 41 -7.03 -1.12 -5.07
C ASP A 41 -5.67 -0.85 -4.41
N PHE A 42 -5.40 0.42 -4.15
CA PHE A 42 -4.13 0.92 -3.64
C PHE A 42 -4.35 1.93 -2.55
N ILE A 43 -3.54 1.84 -1.50
CA ILE A 43 -3.30 2.99 -0.61
C ILE A 43 -2.07 3.73 -1.11
N ILE A 44 -2.18 5.06 -1.16
CA ILE A 44 -1.09 5.97 -1.52
C ILE A 44 -0.99 7.02 -0.42
N THR A 45 0.23 7.26 0.05
CA THR A 45 0.51 8.25 1.09
C THR A 45 1.69 9.10 0.67
N ASP A 46 1.53 10.42 0.68
CA ASP A 46 2.61 11.37 0.39
C ASP A 46 3.34 11.82 1.67
N GLY A 47 4.57 12.29 1.49
CA GLY A 47 5.37 12.89 2.56
C GLY A 47 6.51 13.75 2.03
N PRO A 48 7.15 14.54 2.91
CA PRO A 48 8.22 15.47 2.52
C PRO A 48 9.58 14.78 2.34
N SER A 49 9.76 13.55 2.86
CA SER A 49 10.99 12.77 2.77
C SER A 49 10.68 11.28 2.71
N VAL A 50 11.62 10.44 2.24
CA VAL A 50 11.45 8.98 2.21
C VAL A 50 11.11 8.40 3.60
N PRO A 51 11.84 8.73 4.69
CA PRO A 51 11.56 8.15 6.01
C PRO A 51 10.20 8.57 6.57
N GLU A 52 9.81 9.84 6.42
CA GLU A 52 8.51 10.32 6.90
C GLU A 52 7.35 9.72 6.09
N THR A 53 7.55 9.58 4.76
CA THR A 53 6.57 8.94 3.88
C THR A 53 6.36 7.48 4.29
N LEU A 54 7.46 6.75 4.52
CA LEU A 54 7.41 5.36 4.97
C LEU A 54 6.68 5.24 6.32
N GLN A 55 7.10 6.00 7.32
CA GLN A 55 6.52 5.97 8.67
C GLN A 55 5.02 6.28 8.65
N LYS A 56 4.61 7.32 7.91
CA LYS A 56 3.20 7.68 7.74
C LYS A 56 2.42 6.58 7.04
N HIS A 57 3.00 5.93 6.04
CA HIS A 57 2.36 4.84 5.31
C HIS A 57 2.19 3.59 6.17
N GLU A 58 3.23 3.20 6.92
CA GLU A 58 3.17 2.08 7.88
C GLU A 58 2.10 2.28 8.94
N GLY A 59 1.92 3.52 9.43
CA GLY A 59 0.85 3.83 10.38
C GLY A 59 -0.57 3.76 9.79
N LEU A 60 -0.73 4.10 8.51
CA LEU A 60 -2.04 4.13 7.83
C LEU A 60 -2.43 2.78 7.20
N LEU A 61 -1.46 1.97 6.80
CA LEU A 61 -1.69 0.71 6.11
C LEU A 61 -2.59 -0.28 6.89
N PRO A 62 -2.42 -0.48 8.21
CA PRO A 62 -3.35 -1.30 9.00
C PRO A 62 -4.80 -0.79 8.96
N LEU A 63 -4.99 0.53 8.98
CA LEU A 63 -6.32 1.14 8.93
C LEU A 63 -6.98 0.94 7.56
N ALA A 64 -6.21 1.08 6.48
CA ALA A 64 -6.69 0.84 5.13
C ALA A 64 -7.08 -0.63 4.91
N VAL A 65 -6.24 -1.56 5.38
CA VAL A 65 -6.54 -3.00 5.34
C VAL A 65 -7.80 -3.31 6.13
N GLY A 66 -7.90 -2.85 7.38
CA GLY A 66 -9.08 -3.11 8.22
C GLY A 66 -10.37 -2.51 7.65
N THR A 67 -10.33 -1.29 7.14
CA THR A 67 -11.50 -0.63 6.51
C THR A 67 -11.96 -1.38 5.27
N ARG A 68 -11.01 -1.86 4.46
CA ARG A 68 -11.28 -2.68 3.28
C ARG A 68 -11.95 -4.01 3.66
N GLU A 69 -11.43 -4.70 4.67
CA GLU A 69 -12.01 -5.95 5.16
C GLU A 69 -13.45 -5.76 5.68
N LEU A 70 -13.69 -4.69 6.44
CA LEU A 70 -15.03 -4.31 6.92
C LEU A 70 -15.99 -3.98 5.77
N THR A 71 -15.49 -3.27 4.75
CA THR A 71 -16.31 -2.91 3.59
C THR A 71 -16.68 -4.16 2.76
N GLN A 72 -15.73 -5.07 2.56
CA GLN A 72 -15.98 -6.32 1.84
C GLN A 72 -16.98 -7.22 2.56
N SER A 73 -16.88 -7.34 3.89
CA SER A 73 -17.82 -8.12 4.68
C SER A 73 -19.22 -7.51 4.66
N TYR A 74 -19.34 -6.18 4.75
CA TYR A 74 -20.63 -5.49 4.68
C TYR A 74 -21.30 -5.63 3.31
N LEU A 75 -20.54 -5.52 2.22
CA LEU A 75 -21.06 -5.61 0.84
C LEU A 75 -21.25 -7.06 0.35
N GLY A 76 -20.90 -8.06 1.15
CA GLY A 76 -21.05 -9.48 0.80
C GLY A 76 -20.03 -9.99 -0.22
N TYR A 77 -18.89 -9.29 -0.40
CA TYR A 77 -17.81 -9.79 -1.25
C TYR A 77 -17.01 -10.87 -0.51
N CYS A 78 -17.10 -12.13 -0.96
CA CYS A 78 -16.23 -13.19 -0.48
C CYS A 78 -14.77 -12.89 -0.85
N ARG A 79 -13.84 -13.04 0.11
CA ARG A 79 -12.39 -12.94 -0.14
C ARG A 79 -12.02 -13.88 -1.28
N ARG A 80 -11.61 -13.35 -2.44
CA ARG A 80 -10.78 -14.11 -3.38
C ARG A 80 -9.39 -14.17 -2.78
N ALA A 81 -9.00 -15.33 -2.25
CA ALA A 81 -7.62 -15.55 -1.83
C ALA A 81 -6.70 -15.16 -2.98
N ARG A 82 -5.67 -14.33 -2.70
CA ARG A 82 -4.59 -14.07 -3.65
C ARG A 82 -3.95 -15.42 -3.95
N VAL A 83 -4.26 -16.01 -5.10
CA VAL A 83 -3.55 -17.18 -5.61
C VAL A 83 -2.09 -16.77 -5.72
N ARG A 84 -1.23 -17.33 -4.86
CA ARG A 84 0.22 -17.29 -5.04
C ARG A 84 0.51 -17.86 -6.42
N ARG A 85 0.89 -17.02 -7.38
CA ARG A 85 1.57 -17.51 -8.58
C ARG A 85 2.97 -17.95 -8.12
N THR A 86 3.12 -19.25 -7.94
CA THR A 86 4.42 -19.94 -7.81
C THR A 86 5.18 -19.87 -9.12
#